data_AF-A0A938JY32-F1
#
_entry.id   AF-A0A938JY32-F1
#
_cell.length_a   1.000
_cell.length_b   1.000
_cell.length_c   1.000
_cell.angle_alpha   90.00
_cell.angle_beta   90.00
_cell.angle_gamma   90.00
#
_symmetry.space_group_name_H-M   'P 1'
#
loop_
_entity.id
_entity.type
_entity.pdbx_description
1 polymer ?
#
loop_
_entity_poly.entity_id
_entity_poly.type
_entity_poly.pdbx_seq_one_letter_code
_entity_poly.pdbx_strand_id
1 'polypeptide(L)'
;MKIVFRTAVYLSLFWNLSLVVGVVIDASYALPRAAGGQFENFPTYIRLVYALVSAIVLYQLYICDRFYRKSILAKVWLLRVFFFTGILSVIVNIISRSELERWNFIPALIIAFSFLKQVNLAWEKQHGK
;
A
#
# COMPACT_ATOMS: atom_id res chain seq x y z
N MET A 1 -10.33 -4.50 -15.94
CA MET A 1 -10.15 -5.36 -14.74
C MET A 1 -11.51 -5.74 -14.18
N LYS A 2 -11.68 -6.97 -13.69
CA LYS A 2 -12.94 -7.41 -13.07
C LYS A 2 -13.26 -6.52 -11.86
N ILE A 3 -14.54 -6.19 -11.68
CA ILE A 3 -15.04 -5.32 -10.60
C ILE A 3 -14.62 -5.82 -9.20
N VAL A 4 -14.62 -7.14 -9.00
CA VAL A 4 -14.22 -7.79 -7.75
C VAL A 4 -12.77 -7.43 -7.39
N PHE A 5 -11.84 -7.56 -8.33
CA PHE A 5 -10.43 -7.26 -8.08
C PHE A 5 -10.21 -5.76 -7.82
N ARG A 6 -10.91 -4.88 -8.55
CA ARG A 6 -10.84 -3.43 -8.30
C ARG A 6 -11.30 -3.08 -6.88
N THR A 7 -12.40 -3.70 -6.44
CA THR A 7 -12.95 -3.52 -5.10
C THR A 7 -11.98 -4.00 -4.03
N ALA A 8 -11.37 -5.18 -4.24
CA ALA A 8 -10.33 -5.69 -3.35
C ALA A 8 -9.14 -4.74 -3.23
N VAL A 9 -8.68 -4.13 -4.33
CA VAL A 9 -7.58 -3.15 -4.29
C VAL A 9 -7.97 -1.92 -3.47
N TYR A 10 -9.18 -1.36 -3.64
CA TYR A 10 -9.63 -0.23 -2.83
C TYR A 10 -9.74 -0.57 -1.36
N LEU A 11 -10.31 -1.74 -1.01
CA LEU A 11 -10.38 -2.19 0.37
C LEU A 11 -8.99 -2.36 0.99
N SER A 12 -8.05 -2.94 0.25
CA SER A 12 -6.66 -3.09 0.69
C SER A 12 -5.96 -1.75 0.91
N LEU A 13 -6.13 -0.78 -0.01
CA LEU A 13 -5.59 0.57 0.14
C LEU A 13 -6.22 1.30 1.32
N PHE A 14 -7.53 1.14 1.52
CA PHE A 14 -8.24 1.76 2.63
C PHE A 14 -7.82 1.17 3.98
N TRP A 15 -7.67 -0.16 4.05
CA TRP A 15 -7.12 -0.83 5.22
C TRP A 15 -5.70 -0.34 5.54
N ASN A 16 -4.83 -0.32 4.53
CA ASN A 16 -3.46 0.16 4.68
C ASN A 16 -3.44 1.63 5.17
N LEU A 17 -4.25 2.49 4.56
CA LEU A 17 -4.40 3.89 4.97
C LEU A 17 -4.88 4.01 6.43
N SER A 18 -5.88 3.21 6.80
CA SER A 18 -6.44 3.19 8.17
C SER A 18 -5.38 2.78 9.20
N LEU A 19 -4.50 1.83 8.86
CA LEU A 19 -3.39 1.44 9.74
C LEU A 19 -2.37 2.56 9.87
N VAL A 20 -1.90 3.13 8.76
CA VAL A 20 -0.84 4.14 8.83
C VAL A 20 -1.31 5.44 9.46
N VAL A 21 -2.57 5.85 9.24
CA VAL A 21 -3.20 6.96 9.95
C VAL A 21 -3.38 6.62 11.42
N GLY A 22 -3.77 5.38 11.74
CA GLY A 22 -3.85 4.87 13.11
C GLY A 22 -2.55 5.05 13.88
N VAL A 23 -1.41 4.75 13.25
CA VAL A 23 -0.07 5.02 13.84
C VAL A 23 0.13 6.50 14.10
N VAL A 24 -0.18 7.36 13.12
CA VAL A 24 0.00 8.83 13.24
C VAL A 24 -0.79 9.41 14.41
N ILE A 25 -2.01 8.94 14.65
CA ILE A 25 -2.87 9.43 15.73
C ILE A 25 -2.72 8.66 17.04
N ASP A 26 -1.78 7.70 17.09
CA ASP A 26 -1.55 6.84 18.26
C ASP A 26 -2.75 5.98 18.67
N ALA A 27 -3.43 5.38 17.69
CA ALA A 27 -4.60 4.56 17.91
C ALA A 27 -4.24 3.15 18.40
N SER A 28 -4.95 2.68 19.44
CA SER A 28 -4.70 1.38 20.07
C SER A 28 -4.85 0.17 19.14
N TYR A 29 -5.75 0.22 18.15
CA TYR A 29 -5.92 -0.87 17.18
C TYR A 29 -4.70 -1.07 16.27
N ALA A 30 -3.90 -0.02 16.08
CA ALA A 30 -2.73 -0.02 15.21
C ALA A 30 -1.49 -0.56 15.92
N LEU A 31 -1.40 -0.46 17.25
CA LEU A 31 -0.26 -0.94 18.05
C LEU A 31 0.15 -2.37 17.71
N PRO A 32 -0.73 -3.38 17.74
CA PRO A 32 -0.32 -4.74 17.41
C PRO A 32 -0.18 -4.97 15.90
N ARG A 33 -0.54 -4.01 15.04
CA ARG A 33 -0.62 -4.20 13.57
C ARG A 33 0.45 -3.41 12.81
N ALA A 34 1.28 -2.65 13.50
CA ALA A 34 2.30 -1.82 12.88
C ALA A 34 3.60 -1.89 13.67
N ALA A 35 4.71 -1.66 12.96
CA ALA A 35 6.04 -1.59 13.53
C ALA A 35 6.41 -2.78 14.43
N GLY A 36 6.04 -4.00 14.04
CA GLY A 36 6.39 -5.22 14.77
C GLY A 36 5.54 -5.53 15.99
N GLY A 37 4.55 -4.68 16.34
CA GLY A 37 3.82 -4.80 17.60
C GLY A 37 4.68 -4.54 18.84
N GLN A 38 5.80 -3.83 18.68
CA GLN A 38 6.84 -3.69 19.72
C GLN A 38 6.63 -2.50 20.66
N PHE A 39 5.66 -1.63 20.37
CA PHE A 39 5.43 -0.39 21.11
C PHE A 39 4.16 -0.49 21.94
N GLU A 40 4.20 0.08 23.15
CA GLU A 40 3.00 0.31 23.97
C GLU A 40 2.27 1.59 23.54
N ASN A 41 3.01 2.60 23.07
CA ASN A 41 2.51 3.80 22.42
C ASN A 41 3.48 4.19 21.30
N PHE A 42 3.01 4.79 20.21
CA PHE A 42 3.88 5.14 19.08
C PHE A 42 4.75 6.37 19.40
N PRO A 43 6.09 6.24 19.39
CA PRO A 43 6.97 7.38 19.60
C PRO A 43 6.78 8.45 18.52
N THR A 44 6.97 9.72 18.86
CA THR A 44 6.77 10.86 17.94
C THR A 44 7.49 10.68 16.60
N TYR A 45 8.73 10.17 16.61
CA TYR A 45 9.50 9.96 15.38
C TYR A 45 8.87 8.88 14.48
N ILE A 46 8.30 7.81 15.05
CA ILE A 46 7.56 6.78 14.29
C ILE A 46 6.32 7.42 13.67
N ARG A 47 5.58 8.22 14.44
CA ARG A 47 4.38 8.92 13.96
C ARG A 47 4.67 9.84 12.79
N LEU A 48 5.79 10.57 12.83
CA LEU A 48 6.24 11.42 11.71
C LEU A 48 6.59 10.60 10.46
N VAL A 49 7.30 9.48 10.62
CA VAL A 49 7.59 8.57 9.50
C VAL A 49 6.28 8.05 8.89
N TYR A 50 5.33 7.62 9.71
CA TYR A 50 4.05 7.11 9.24
C TYR A 50 3.13 8.20 8.65
N ALA A 51 3.31 9.48 8.99
CA ALA A 51 2.64 10.58 8.33
C ALA A 51 3.10 10.70 6.85
N LEU A 52 4.41 10.53 6.60
CA LEU A 52 4.94 10.46 5.24
C LEU A 52 4.43 9.21 4.50
N VAL A 53 4.41 8.05 5.16
CA VAL A 53 3.84 6.82 4.58
C VAL A 53 2.36 7.01 4.24
N SER A 54 1.59 7.71 5.08
CA SER A 54 0.18 8.02 4.83
C SER A 54 0.01 8.84 3.55
N ALA A 55 0.87 9.86 3.33
CA ALA A 55 0.87 10.63 2.08
C ALA A 55 1.19 9.75 0.85
N ILE A 56 2.13 8.80 0.98
CA ILE A 56 2.47 7.85 -0.08
C ILE A 56 1.27 6.94 -0.40
N VAL A 57 0.58 6.40 0.62
CA VAL A 57 -0.60 5.54 0.42
C VAL A 57 -1.76 6.31 -0.22
N LEU A 58 -1.99 7.56 0.19
CA LEU A 58 -2.96 8.45 -0.46
C LEU A 58 -2.62 8.67 -1.93
N TYR A 59 -1.33 8.85 -2.25
CA TYR A 59 -0.89 9.01 -3.63
C TYR A 59 -1.06 7.71 -4.44
N GLN A 60 -0.79 6.54 -3.85
CA GLN A 60 -1.10 5.25 -4.46
C GLN A 60 -2.59 5.08 -4.77
N LEU A 61 -3.47 5.52 -3.86
CA LEU A 61 -4.92 5.52 -4.05
C LEU A 61 -5.32 6.43 -5.23
N TYR A 62 -4.79 7.64 -5.28
CA TYR A 62 -5.01 8.57 -6.39
C TYR A 62 -4.60 7.97 -7.74
N ILE A 63 -3.42 7.36 -7.81
CA ILE A 63 -2.91 6.74 -9.04
C ILE A 63 -3.77 5.54 -9.45
N CYS A 64 -4.17 4.68 -8.51
CA CYS A 64 -5.05 3.55 -8.80
C CYS A 64 -6.42 4.02 -9.33
N ASP A 65 -7.02 5.05 -8.72
CA ASP A 65 -8.30 5.60 -9.19
C ASP A 65 -8.19 6.18 -10.60
N ARG A 66 -7.16 7.01 -10.86
CA ARG A 66 -6.88 7.57 -12.19
C ARG A 66 -6.71 6.49 -13.25
N PHE A 67 -5.99 5.42 -12.91
CA PHE A 67 -5.77 4.27 -13.77
C PHE A 67 -7.09 3.54 -14.08
N TYR A 68 -7.93 3.27 -13.08
CA TYR A 68 -9.22 2.58 -13.28
C TYR A 68 -10.25 3.41 -14.04
N ARG A 69 -10.20 4.75 -13.92
CA ARG A 69 -10.99 5.67 -14.74
C ARG A 69 -10.43 5.88 -16.14
N LYS A 70 -9.32 5.21 -16.51
CA LYS A 70 -8.60 5.37 -17.79
C LYS A 70 -8.22 6.81 -18.12
N SER A 71 -8.07 7.66 -17.11
CA SER A 71 -7.95 9.11 -17.31
C SER A 71 -6.51 9.56 -17.53
N ILE A 72 -5.56 9.00 -16.78
CA ILE A 72 -4.13 9.33 -16.86
C ILE A 72 -3.36 8.06 -16.52
N LEU A 73 -2.38 7.70 -17.35
CA LEU A 73 -1.40 6.68 -17.02
C LEU A 73 -0.21 7.35 -16.32
N ALA A 74 0.10 6.88 -15.12
CA ALA A 74 1.31 7.29 -14.42
C ALA A 74 2.56 6.86 -15.18
N LYS A 75 3.69 7.54 -14.93
CA LYS A 75 4.98 7.15 -15.50
C LYS A 75 5.35 5.73 -15.06
N VAL A 76 5.83 4.88 -15.99
CA VAL A 76 6.14 3.47 -15.69
C VAL A 76 7.11 3.30 -14.52
N TRP A 77 8.13 4.16 -14.41
CA TRP A 77 9.10 4.10 -13.31
C TRP A 77 8.43 4.26 -11.94
N LEU A 78 7.43 5.16 -11.83
CA LEU A 78 6.70 5.40 -10.58
C LEU A 78 5.86 4.18 -10.19
N LEU A 79 5.20 3.55 -11.16
CA LEU A 79 4.45 2.32 -10.95
C LEU A 79 5.36 1.16 -10.50
N ARG A 80 6.59 1.09 -11.02
CA ARG A 80 7.60 0.12 -10.57
C ARG A 80 8.02 0.37 -9.12
N VAL A 81 8.22 1.63 -8.72
CA VAL A 81 8.51 1.97 -7.31
C VAL A 81 7.39 1.48 -6.40
N PHE A 82 6.12 1.72 -6.75
CA PHE A 82 5.00 1.22 -5.95
C PHE A 82 4.88 -0.30 -5.92
N PHE A 83 5.19 -0.97 -7.03
CA PHE A 83 5.25 -2.43 -7.05
C PHE A 83 6.33 -2.96 -6.10
N PHE A 84 7.58 -2.48 -6.21
CA PHE A 84 8.68 -2.98 -5.38
C PHE A 84 8.51 -2.65 -3.90
N THR A 85 8.04 -1.44 -3.57
CA THR A 85 7.70 -1.09 -2.17
C THR A 85 6.56 -1.94 -1.63
N GLY A 86 5.57 -2.29 -2.47
CA GLY A 86 4.52 -3.25 -2.12
C GLY A 86 5.05 -4.64 -1.83
N ILE A 87 5.97 -5.16 -2.66
CA ILE A 87 6.62 -6.46 -2.42
C ILE A 87 7.45 -6.44 -1.13
N LEU A 88 8.20 -5.37 -0.89
CA LEU A 88 8.93 -5.21 0.37
C LEU A 88 7.96 -5.23 1.57
N SER A 89 6.83 -4.54 1.47
CA SER A 89 5.78 -4.55 2.49
C SER A 89 5.22 -5.95 2.72
N VAL A 90 4.97 -6.75 1.66
CA VAL A 90 4.56 -8.16 1.80
C VAL A 90 5.57 -8.94 2.63
N ILE A 91 6.86 -8.83 2.29
CA ILE A 91 7.94 -9.55 2.99
C ILE A 91 8.00 -9.13 4.46
N VAL A 92 8.03 -7.82 4.73
CA VAL A 92 8.09 -7.27 6.11
C VAL A 92 6.92 -7.75 6.95
N ASN A 93 5.70 -7.76 6.40
CA ASN A 93 4.54 -8.25 7.13
C ASN A 93 4.64 -9.76 7.39
N ILE A 94 5.01 -10.57 6.39
CA ILE A 94 5.15 -12.04 6.56
C ILE A 94 6.13 -12.38 7.68
N ILE A 95 7.27 -11.69 7.75
CA ILE A 95 8.32 -11.95 8.75
C ILE A 95 8.10 -11.19 10.07
N SER A 96 6.98 -10.45 10.21
CA SER A 96 6.72 -9.71 11.44
C SER A 96 6.59 -10.65 12.64
N ARG A 97 7.12 -10.17 13.78
CA ARG A 97 6.97 -10.82 15.08
C ARG A 97 5.53 -10.77 15.59
N SER A 98 4.74 -9.78 15.15
CA SER A 98 3.33 -9.69 15.51
C SER A 98 2.47 -10.61 14.64
N GLU A 99 1.64 -11.44 15.28
CA GLU A 99 0.66 -12.27 14.60
C GLU A 99 -0.36 -11.43 13.82
N LEU A 100 -0.78 -10.30 14.39
CA LEU A 100 -1.78 -9.42 13.78
C LEU A 100 -1.20 -8.62 12.61
N GLU A 101 0.06 -8.23 12.67
CA GLU A 101 0.74 -7.57 11.56
C GLU A 101 0.99 -8.52 10.40
N ARG A 102 1.27 -9.81 10.67
CA ARG A 102 1.42 -10.82 9.62
C ARG A 102 0.27 -10.78 8.63
N TRP A 103 -0.97 -10.70 9.10
CA TRP A 103 -2.16 -10.62 8.24
C TRP A 103 -2.17 -9.46 7.23
N ASN A 104 -1.42 -8.39 7.46
CA ASN A 104 -1.29 -7.28 6.51
C ASN A 104 -0.57 -7.66 5.21
N PHE A 105 0.08 -8.83 5.14
CA PHE A 105 0.67 -9.31 3.88
C PHE A 105 -0.39 -9.46 2.78
N ILE A 106 -1.63 -9.83 3.12
CA ILE A 106 -2.73 -10.04 2.16
C ILE A 106 -3.08 -8.74 1.45
N PRO A 107 -3.46 -7.65 2.15
CA PRO A 107 -3.73 -6.38 1.49
C PRO A 107 -2.50 -5.83 0.75
N ALA A 108 -1.29 -5.97 1.32
CA ALA A 108 -0.06 -5.55 0.64
C ALA A 108 0.15 -6.29 -0.70
N LEU A 109 -0.11 -7.59 -0.75
CA LEU A 109 0.02 -8.42 -1.95
C LEU A 109 -0.98 -8.00 -3.03
N ILE A 110 -2.22 -7.72 -2.64
CA ILE A 110 -3.26 -7.24 -3.56
C ILE A 110 -2.85 -5.90 -4.19
N ILE A 111 -2.31 -4.97 -3.38
CA ILE A 111 -1.82 -3.67 -3.86
C ILE A 111 -0.64 -3.85 -4.80
N ALA A 112 0.36 -4.66 -4.43
CA ALA A 112 1.53 -4.93 -5.26
C ALA A 112 1.12 -5.50 -6.63
N PHE A 113 0.23 -6.50 -6.63
CA PHE A 113 -0.25 -7.10 -7.87
C PHE A 113 -1.05 -6.13 -8.74
N SER A 114 -1.79 -5.18 -8.13
CA SER A 114 -2.43 -4.09 -8.85
C SER A 114 -1.40 -3.25 -9.60
N PHE A 115 -0.32 -2.82 -8.94
CA PHE A 115 0.72 -2.01 -9.57
C PHE A 115 1.51 -2.78 -10.63
N LEU A 116 1.75 -4.09 -10.46
CA LEU A 116 2.35 -4.92 -11.50
C LEU A 116 1.52 -4.89 -12.80
N LYS A 117 0.20 -5.04 -12.69
CA LYS A 117 -0.69 -4.93 -13.86
C LYS A 117 -0.64 -3.56 -14.50
N GLN A 118 -0.57 -2.50 -13.69
CA GLN A 118 -0.45 -1.14 -14.19
C GLN A 118 0.88 -0.92 -14.92
N VAL A 119 1.99 -1.45 -14.41
CA VAL A 119 3.31 -1.41 -15.06
C VAL A 119 3.24 -2.04 -16.44
N ASN A 120 2.71 -3.25 -16.56
CA ASN A 120 2.66 -3.98 -17.83
C ASN A 120 1.85 -3.21 -18.87
N LEU A 121 0.66 -2.73 -18.49
CA LEU A 121 -0.22 -1.98 -19.40
C LEU A 121 0.36 -0.61 -19.78
N ALA A 122 1.03 0.07 -18.86
CA ALA A 122 1.69 1.35 -19.15
C ALA A 122 2.91 1.16 -20.06
N TRP A 123 3.68 0.08 -19.86
CA TRP A 123 4.82 -0.27 -20.70
C TRP A 123 4.38 -0.65 -22.13
N GLU A 124 3.37 -1.50 -22.27
CA GLU A 124 2.79 -1.87 -23.57
C GLU A 124 2.31 -0.64 -24.35
N LYS A 125 1.69 0.34 -23.69
CA LYS A 125 1.28 1.57 -24.37
C LYS A 125 2.43 2.51 -24.75
N GLN A 126 3.56 2.44 -24.05
CA GLN A 126 4.73 3.27 -24.34
C GLN A 126 5.66 2.67 -25.39
N HIS A 127 5.71 1.34 -25.49
CA HIS A 127 6.68 0.62 -26.32
C HIS A 127 6.04 -0.39 -27.29
N GLY A 128 4.75 -0.64 -27.21
CA GLY A 128 4.00 -1.44 -28.17
C GLY A 128 3.74 -0.62 -29.44
N LYS A 129 4.15 -1.18 -30.58
CA LYS A 129 3.69 -0.78 -31.91
C LYS A 129 2.23 -1.18 -32.11
#